data_AF-K5V8B6-F1
#
_entry.id   AF-K5V8B6-F1
#
_cell.length_a   1.000
_cell.length_b   1.000
_cell.length_c   1.000
_cell.angle_alpha   90.00
_cell.angle_beta   90.00
_cell.angle_gamma   90.00
#
_symmetry.space_group_name_H-M   'P 1'
#
loop_
_entity.id
_entity.type
_entity.pdbx_description
1 polymer ?
#
loop_
_entity_poly.entity_id
_entity_poly.type
_entity_poly.pdbx_seq_one_letter_code
_entity_poly.pdbx_strand_id
1 'polypeptide(L)'
;MTRATGSVDQRVLRQCLGLASSYLVTDSTMNPSGGLTSWNNGMNRLVDVLVALHNRGELELDTISAASKACSECWTTAGSWREVGEAKENVRAIAVRLKGMLDENGRTYRGGQVYVP
;
A
#
# COMPACT_ATOMS: atom_id res chain seq x y z
N MET A 1 14.69 -6.03 7.21
CA MET A 1 13.75 -4.89 7.29
C MET A 1 14.03 -3.94 8.46
N THR A 2 15.05 -4.18 9.28
CA THR A 2 15.46 -3.27 10.37
C THR A 2 16.90 -2.80 10.15
N ARG A 3 17.19 -1.53 10.43
CA ARG A 3 18.56 -1.00 10.53
C ARG A 3 19.22 -1.51 11.82
N ALA A 4 20.54 -1.37 11.93
CA ALA A 4 21.32 -1.75 13.11
C ALA A 4 20.82 -1.12 14.43
N THR A 5 20.02 -0.05 14.35
CA THR A 5 19.38 0.65 15.48
C THR A 5 17.97 0.15 15.82
N GLY A 6 17.46 -0.89 15.14
CA GLY A 6 16.11 -1.42 15.34
C GLY A 6 15.00 -0.67 14.59
N SER A 7 15.30 0.43 13.91
CA SER A 7 14.31 1.17 13.11
C SER A 7 13.99 0.45 11.79
N VAL A 8 12.74 0.52 11.33
CA VAL A 8 12.34 -0.09 10.05
C VAL A 8 13.01 0.66 8.90
N ASP A 9 13.63 -0.07 7.96
CA ASP A 9 14.15 0.54 6.74
C ASP A 9 13.02 0.77 5.73
N GLN A 10 12.51 2.00 5.71
CA GLN A 10 11.37 2.36 4.88
C GLN A 10 11.68 2.35 3.36
N ARG A 11 12.96 2.31 2.96
CA ARG A 11 13.33 2.12 1.54
C ARG A 11 12.86 0.76 1.03
N VAL A 12 13.06 -0.29 1.82
CA VAL A 12 12.59 -1.64 1.50
C VAL A 12 11.07 -1.68 1.48
N LEU A 13 10.43 -1.01 2.44
CA LEU A 13 8.97 -0.89 2.48
C LEU A 13 8.40 -0.24 1.20
N ARG A 14 9.02 0.84 0.74
CA ARG A 14 8.66 1.50 -0.54
C ARG A 14 8.85 0.58 -1.74
N GLN A 15 9.93 -0.21 -1.77
CA GLN A 15 10.13 -1.20 -2.83
C GLN A 15 9.02 -2.26 -2.82
N CYS A 16 8.66 -2.80 -1.65
CA CYS A 16 7.57 -3.75 -1.53
C CYS A 16 6.23 -3.16 -1.99
N LEU A 17 5.93 -1.92 -1.61
CA LEU A 17 4.74 -1.20 -2.07
C LEU A 17 4.72 -1.04 -3.60
N GLY A 18 5.86 -0.65 -4.19
CA GLY A 18 5.99 -0.49 -5.65
C GLY A 18 5.80 -1.80 -6.44
N LEU A 19 5.93 -2.96 -5.80
CA LEU A 19 5.69 -4.27 -6.42
C LEU A 19 4.24 -4.74 -6.29
N ALA A 20 3.42 -4.08 -5.45
CA ALA A 20 2.08 -4.56 -5.09
C ALA A 20 1.17 -4.74 -6.31
N SER A 21 1.19 -3.82 -7.28
CA SER A 21 0.36 -3.92 -8.49
C SER A 21 0.79 -5.06 -9.41
N SER A 22 2.09 -5.35 -9.50
CA SER A 22 2.61 -6.47 -10.28
C SER A 22 2.29 -7.83 -9.63
N TYR A 23 2.43 -7.92 -8.31
CA TYR A 23 2.03 -9.13 -7.58
C TYR A 23 0.52 -9.33 -7.54
N LEU A 24 -0.30 -8.27 -7.64
CA LEU A 24 -1.74 -8.43 -7.78
C LEU A 24 -2.09 -9.29 -9.00
N VAL A 25 -1.51 -8.97 -10.16
CA VAL A 25 -1.71 -9.74 -11.40
C VAL A 25 -1.05 -11.12 -11.31
N THR A 26 0.19 -11.16 -10.82
CA THR A 26 0.97 -12.41 -10.82
C THR A 26 0.35 -13.43 -9.89
N ASP A 27 -0.03 -13.05 -8.67
CA ASP A 27 -0.62 -13.96 -7.70
C ASP A 27 -2.00 -14.42 -8.18
N SER A 28 -2.84 -13.52 -8.74
CA SER A 28 -4.17 -13.87 -9.23
C SER A 28 -4.13 -14.82 -10.45
N THR A 29 -3.10 -14.73 -11.28
CA THR A 29 -2.97 -15.55 -12.49
C THR A 29 -2.23 -16.87 -12.24
N MET A 30 -1.22 -16.88 -11.37
CA MET A 30 -0.42 -18.07 -11.08
C MET A 30 -1.00 -18.96 -9.99
N ASN A 31 -1.88 -18.42 -9.13
CA ASN A 31 -2.62 -19.20 -8.13
C ASN A 31 -4.10 -18.81 -8.08
N PRO A 32 -4.94 -19.37 -8.97
CA PRO A 32 -6.36 -19.05 -9.01
C PRO A 32 -7.13 -19.39 -7.72
N SER A 33 -6.61 -20.33 -6.91
CA SER A 33 -7.29 -20.83 -5.72
C SER A 33 -7.10 -19.96 -4.46
N GLY A 34 -6.06 -19.12 -4.42
CA GLY A 34 -5.75 -18.36 -3.21
C GLY A 34 -4.73 -17.23 -3.39
N GLY A 35 -4.33 -16.93 -4.62
CA GLY A 35 -3.37 -15.88 -4.94
C GLY A 35 -3.89 -14.50 -4.52
N LEU A 36 -5.14 -14.18 -4.85
CA LEU A 36 -5.74 -12.90 -4.45
C LEU A 36 -5.81 -12.74 -2.92
N THR A 37 -6.16 -13.80 -2.19
CA THR A 37 -6.17 -13.80 -0.72
C THR A 37 -4.75 -13.59 -0.16
N SER A 38 -3.75 -14.25 -0.74
CA SER A 38 -2.35 -14.14 -0.33
C SER A 38 -1.80 -12.73 -0.56
N TRP A 39 -2.07 -12.18 -1.75
CA TRP A 39 -1.76 -10.80 -2.10
C TRP A 39 -2.42 -9.82 -1.12
N ASN A 40 -3.71 -9.99 -0.84
CA ASN A 40 -4.46 -9.12 0.06
C ASN A 40 -3.87 -9.15 1.48
N ASN A 41 -3.49 -10.33 1.97
CA ASN A 41 -2.83 -10.47 3.26
C ASN A 41 -1.46 -9.76 3.27
N GLY A 42 -0.68 -9.88 2.19
CA GLY A 42 0.59 -9.18 2.03
C GLY A 42 0.42 -7.66 2.05
N MET A 43 -0.51 -7.14 1.26
CA MET A 43 -0.79 -5.72 1.17
C MET A 43 -1.28 -5.15 2.51
N ASN A 44 -2.20 -5.85 3.20
CA ASN A 44 -2.66 -5.42 4.53
C ASN A 44 -1.52 -5.36 5.54
N ARG A 45 -0.60 -6.36 5.55
CA ARG A 45 0.57 -6.34 6.43
C ARG A 45 1.50 -5.16 6.14
N LEU A 46 1.70 -4.79 4.88
CA LEU A 46 2.47 -3.59 4.53
C LEU A 46 1.80 -2.34 5.12
N VAL A 47 0.48 -2.21 4.96
CA VAL A 47 -0.29 -1.08 5.51
C VAL A 47 -0.25 -1.06 7.05
N ASP A 48 -0.30 -2.22 7.71
CA ASP A 48 -0.17 -2.31 9.16
C ASP A 48 1.18 -1.76 9.65
N VAL A 49 2.27 -2.02 8.91
CA VAL A 49 3.59 -1.42 9.18
C VAL A 49 3.55 0.10 9.01
N LEU A 50 2.87 0.62 7.98
CA LEU A 50 2.71 2.08 7.81
C LEU A 50 1.96 2.71 8.98
N VAL A 51 0.86 2.10 9.42
CA VAL A 51 0.08 2.58 10.57
C VAL A 51 0.92 2.55 11.85
N ALA A 52 1.68 1.47 12.07
CA ALA A 52 2.57 1.39 13.22
C ALA A 52 3.64 2.48 13.21
N LEU A 53 4.23 2.77 12.05
CA LEU A 53 5.21 3.85 11.88
C LEU A 53 4.57 5.23 12.07
N HIS A 54 3.33 5.44 11.58
CA HIS A 54 2.60 6.69 11.77
C HIS A 54 2.33 6.94 13.26
N ASN A 55 1.85 5.94 13.98
CA ASN A 55 1.55 6.04 15.42
C ASN A 55 2.80 6.30 16.28
N ARG A 56 3.98 5.82 15.84
CA ARG A 56 5.28 6.12 16.47
C ARG A 56 5.85 7.47 16.06
N GLY A 57 5.22 8.12 15.09
CA GLY A 57 5.69 9.35 14.48
C GLY A 57 6.93 9.20 13.59
N GLU A 58 7.27 7.98 13.20
CA GLU A 58 8.46 7.60 12.42
C GLU A 58 8.18 7.51 10.91
N LEU A 59 6.92 7.51 10.48
CA LEU A 59 6.57 7.35 9.06
C LEU A 59 7.08 8.53 8.22
N GLU A 60 7.82 8.22 7.16
CA GLU A 60 8.35 9.21 6.22
C GLU A 60 7.29 9.61 5.18
N LEU A 61 7.35 10.88 4.74
CA LEU A 61 6.49 11.42 3.67
C LEU A 61 6.58 10.59 2.38
N ASP A 62 7.80 10.22 1.99
CA ASP A 62 8.01 9.41 0.78
C ASP A 62 7.33 8.04 0.86
N THR A 63 7.20 7.49 2.06
CA THR A 63 6.60 6.16 2.28
C THR A 63 5.09 6.21 2.17
N ILE A 64 4.43 7.21 2.77
CA ILE A 64 2.99 7.40 2.59
C ILE A 64 2.67 7.74 1.12
N SER A 65 3.52 8.55 0.47
CA SER A 65 3.39 8.87 -0.96
C SER A 65 3.51 7.63 -1.85
N ALA A 66 4.49 6.76 -1.57
CA ALA A 66 4.64 5.48 -2.26
C ALA A 66 3.43 4.56 -2.05
N ALA A 67 2.83 4.54 -0.85
CA ALA A 67 1.64 3.74 -0.58
C ALA A 67 0.40 4.28 -1.31
N SER A 68 0.20 5.61 -1.35
CA SER A 68 -0.86 6.23 -2.14
C SER A 68 -0.72 5.90 -3.63
N LYS A 69 0.51 5.97 -4.16
CA LYS A 69 0.80 5.58 -5.54
C LYS A 69 0.51 4.09 -5.79
N ALA A 70 1.00 3.20 -4.95
CA ALA A 70 0.76 1.77 -5.06
C ALA A 70 -0.75 1.45 -5.02
N CYS A 71 -1.51 2.13 -4.15
CA CYS A 71 -2.96 1.97 -4.07
C CYS A 71 -3.66 2.39 -5.38
N SER A 72 -3.23 3.50 -5.99
CA SER A 72 -3.73 3.98 -7.29
C SER A 72 -3.44 2.99 -8.43
N GLU A 73 -2.21 2.47 -8.47
CA GLU A 73 -1.81 1.48 -9.46
C GLU A 73 -2.60 0.19 -9.28
N CYS A 74 -2.75 -0.32 -8.06
CA CYS A 74 -3.57 -1.51 -7.77
C CYS A 74 -5.04 -1.30 -8.16
N TRP A 75 -5.60 -0.11 -7.92
CA TRP A 75 -6.97 0.22 -8.35
C TRP A 75 -7.14 0.15 -9.87
N THR A 76 -6.17 0.75 -10.59
CA THR A 76 -6.14 0.74 -12.06
C THR A 76 -6.00 -0.70 -12.57
N THR A 77 -5.05 -1.46 -12.06
CA THR A 77 -4.82 -2.87 -12.41
C THR A 77 -6.06 -3.74 -12.15
N ALA A 78 -6.69 -3.62 -10.98
CA ALA A 78 -7.93 -4.33 -10.66
C ALA A 78 -9.11 -3.91 -11.55
N GLY A 79 -9.05 -2.71 -12.15
CA GLY A 79 -10.04 -2.24 -13.13
C GLY A 79 -9.81 -2.74 -14.54
N SER A 80 -8.57 -3.06 -14.90
CA SER A 80 -8.21 -3.52 -16.25
C SER A 80 -8.37 -5.04 -16.44
N TRP A 81 -8.45 -5.81 -15.36
CA TRP A 81 -8.48 -7.28 -15.38
C TRP A 81 -9.74 -7.81 -14.67
N ARG A 82 -10.56 -8.59 -15.38
CA ARG A 82 -11.88 -9.04 -14.89
C ARG A 82 -11.75 -10.01 -13.72
N GLU A 83 -10.68 -10.79 -13.71
CA GLU A 83 -10.36 -11.84 -12.73
C GLU A 83 -9.95 -11.28 -11.36
N VAL A 84 -9.54 -10.01 -11.31
CA VAL A 84 -9.15 -9.29 -10.06
C VAL A 84 -10.14 -8.19 -9.69
N GLY A 85 -11.37 -8.23 -10.23
CA GLY A 85 -12.41 -7.26 -9.89
C GLY A 85 -12.71 -7.21 -8.38
N GLU A 86 -12.63 -8.36 -7.69
CA GLU A 86 -12.81 -8.46 -6.23
C GLU A 86 -11.70 -7.72 -5.45
N ALA A 87 -10.53 -7.52 -6.05
CA ALA A 87 -9.44 -6.75 -5.45
C ALA A 87 -9.82 -5.28 -5.23
N LYS A 88 -10.78 -4.72 -5.98
CA LYS A 88 -11.18 -3.30 -5.85
C LYS A 88 -11.70 -2.96 -4.47
N GLU A 89 -12.52 -3.82 -3.86
CA GLU A 89 -13.04 -3.55 -2.52
C GLU A 89 -11.92 -3.60 -1.48
N ASN A 90 -10.95 -4.51 -1.64
CA ASN A 90 -9.76 -4.57 -0.79
C ASN A 90 -8.89 -3.32 -0.94
N VAL A 91 -8.61 -2.90 -2.19
CA VAL A 91 -7.85 -1.67 -2.48
C VAL A 91 -8.58 -0.45 -1.91
N ARG A 92 -9.91 -0.39 -2.01
CA ARG A 92 -10.72 0.69 -1.43
C ARG A 92 -10.62 0.73 0.09
N ALA A 93 -10.70 -0.41 0.76
CA ALA A 93 -10.53 -0.49 2.21
C ALA A 93 -9.14 0.01 2.64
N ILE A 94 -8.10 -0.36 1.90
CA ILE A 94 -6.73 0.15 2.11
C ILE A 94 -6.67 1.66 1.90
N ALA A 95 -7.26 2.19 0.82
CA ALA A 95 -7.29 3.62 0.54
C ALA A 95 -7.93 4.43 1.68
N VAL A 96 -9.01 3.92 2.28
CA VAL A 96 -9.65 4.54 3.45
C VAL A 96 -8.69 4.58 4.64
N ARG A 97 -7.95 3.49 4.90
CA ARG A 97 -6.95 3.45 5.97
C ARG A 97 -5.80 4.44 5.72
N LEU A 98 -5.31 4.53 4.48
CA LEU A 98 -4.28 5.50 4.10
C LEU A 98 -4.78 6.93 4.31
N LYS A 99 -6.01 7.23 3.90
CA LYS A 99 -6.65 8.54 4.08
C LYS A 99 -6.73 8.95 5.56
N GLY A 100 -6.97 8.00 6.45
CA GLY A 100 -6.98 8.24 7.90
C GLY A 100 -5.63 8.68 8.49
N MET A 101 -4.52 8.50 7.78
CA MET A 101 -3.19 8.96 8.19
C MET A 101 -2.82 10.34 7.63
N LEU A 102 -3.57 10.85 6.64
CA LEU A 102 -3.29 12.13 5.99
C LEU A 102 -3.80 13.31 6.83
N ASP A 103 -3.30 14.49 6.52
CA ASP A 103 -3.81 15.75 7.08
C ASP A 103 -5.27 15.97 6.62
N GLU A 104 -5.98 16.90 7.25
CA GLU A 104 -7.42 17.14 7.04
C GLU A 104 -7.81 17.38 5.56
N ASN A 105 -6.90 17.94 4.77
CA ASN A 105 -7.11 18.17 3.33
C ASN A 105 -7.08 16.89 2.49
N GLY A 106 -6.66 15.76 3.06
CA GLY A 106 -6.53 14.45 2.40
C GLY A 106 -5.50 14.38 1.28
N ARG A 107 -4.59 15.35 1.19
CA ARG A 107 -3.57 15.49 0.13
C ARG A 107 -2.16 15.70 0.66
N THR A 108 -2.02 16.07 1.92
CA THR A 108 -0.73 16.24 2.58
C THR A 108 -0.56 15.29 3.74
N TYR A 109 0.68 15.08 4.12
CA TYR A 109 1.07 14.37 5.32
C TYR A 109 2.12 15.20 6.05
N ARG A 110 1.77 15.72 7.23
CA ARG A 110 2.63 16.63 8.01
C ARG A 110 3.09 17.84 7.17
N GLY A 111 2.19 18.37 6.35
CA GLY A 111 2.45 19.51 5.46
C GLY A 111 3.20 19.18 4.16
N GLY A 112 3.71 17.96 4.00
CA GLY A 112 4.33 17.51 2.75
C GLY A 112 3.30 16.99 1.75
N GLN A 113 3.49 17.26 0.45
CA GLN A 113 2.59 16.75 -0.60
C GLN A 113 2.74 15.23 -0.75
N VAL A 114 1.61 14.54 -0.76
CA VAL A 114 1.51 13.10 -1.01
C VAL A 114 1.08 12.90 -2.46
N TYR A 115 1.47 11.78 -3.08
CA TYR A 115 0.96 11.41 -4.38
C TYR A 115 -0.58 11.42 -4.39
N VAL A 116 -1.15 12.11 -5.38
CA VAL A 116 -2.58 12.13 -5.68
C VAL A 116 -2.76 11.61 -7.12
N PRO A 117 -3.64 10.60 -7.34
CA PRO A 117 -3.95 10.07 -8.67
C PRO A 117 -4.52 11.11 -9.63
#